data_AF-A0A4S4C0E0-F1
#
_entry.id   AF-A0A4S4C0E0-F1
#
_cell.length_a   1.000
_cell.length_b   1.000
_cell.length_c   1.000
_cell.angle_alpha   90.00
_cell.angle_beta   90.00
_cell.angle_gamma   90.00
#
_symmetry.space_group_name_H-M   'P 1'
#
loop_
_entity.id
_entity.type
_entity.pdbx_description
1 polymer ?
#
loop_
_entity_poly.entity_id
_entity_poly.type
_entity_poly.pdbx_seq_one_letter_code
_entity_poly.pdbx_strand_id
1 'polypeptide(L)'
;MDDKLFEEKMQSLKNSYEHISTISSPEKIINVVKKNEKPHKIRIFFQLPYIASFIGVLLIGGILGAQFLTNSKDGTSGESTTPNEEIINHPVTDENIEAAINETRGYYERKLDELKEKLDFEDVEQYGFVQEAKNAVEKFEERENYASQEELTSYMEKVKGIISYRVSMPQEEFALLQETAANDETIRADQLYDYLDKLDMLHELFYEKWDQLYLENQSTVTDIESYVDELNAGTIVTDNQEYSELIKALHSYGYAFFHEGEGSINFGPDYSTIHNQLHSLDEDAKVYLKIKSEKKALLDGALSISHKNLGERLLEIENFVLNNPTSSKGEELKEQYALYLNFYLKGTNNTSITTEDGKIKAEVKADFESLLNENKFSETAKIVKDFYQKLEGAHFYYTDEIVKTKIEVSGELKPKSDVYAIQTNLLPITKEMVTRYEMFKESGDLAIYTQPYAGMNTIEMAVARIYMYAIEKGDYETAYKLSTDRENGKLPELEAFQIEMKESAFDFQALSNEVTNVNTNYLQDGEVIEHIFMIENGDMVTFRMKLENGYPKIEYKPL
;
A
#
# COMPACT_ATOMS: atom_id res chain seq x y z
N MET A 1 13.29 -22.08 48.06
CA MET A 1 12.95 -22.56 46.71
C MET A 1 12.79 -24.06 46.82
N ASP A 2 11.76 -24.62 46.22
CA ASP A 2 11.46 -26.05 46.29
C ASP A 2 12.40 -26.77 45.31
N ASP A 3 13.39 -27.49 45.82
CA ASP A 3 14.44 -28.14 45.03
C ASP A 3 13.86 -29.13 44.02
N LYS A 4 12.65 -29.64 44.29
CA LYS A 4 11.91 -30.52 43.39
C LYS A 4 11.41 -29.81 42.13
N LEU A 5 10.99 -28.55 42.27
CA LEU A 5 10.59 -27.71 41.15
C LEU A 5 11.80 -27.34 40.27
N PHE A 6 12.97 -27.23 40.88
CA PHE A 6 14.22 -26.98 40.17
C PHE A 6 14.68 -28.22 39.38
N GLU A 7 14.62 -29.41 39.99
CA GLU A 7 14.92 -30.67 39.31
C GLU A 7 13.96 -30.96 38.15
N GLU A 8 12.65 -30.73 38.32
CA GLU A 8 11.68 -30.89 37.23
C GLU A 8 11.96 -29.93 36.06
N LYS A 9 12.34 -28.68 36.36
CA LYS A 9 12.74 -27.71 35.32
C LYS A 9 14.02 -28.13 34.61
N MET A 10 14.98 -28.72 35.33
CA MET A 10 16.26 -29.11 34.75
C MET A 10 16.15 -30.39 33.92
N GLN A 11 15.28 -31.32 34.33
CA GLN A 11 14.93 -32.49 33.56
C GLN A 11 14.15 -32.11 32.28
N SER A 12 13.22 -31.15 32.38
CA SER A 12 12.50 -30.59 31.24
C SER A 12 13.47 -29.95 30.24
N LEU A 13 14.43 -29.14 30.71
CA LEU A 13 15.42 -28.51 29.85
C LEU A 13 16.27 -29.57 29.13
N LYS A 14 16.75 -30.57 29.88
CA LYS A 14 17.61 -31.62 29.33
C LYS A 14 16.90 -32.41 28.22
N ASN A 15 15.63 -32.76 28.42
CA ASN A 15 14.84 -33.46 27.41
C ASN A 15 14.62 -32.60 26.15
N SER A 16 14.48 -31.27 26.30
CA SER A 16 14.37 -30.34 25.17
C SER A 16 15.66 -30.25 24.35
N TYR A 17 16.84 -30.34 24.98
CA TYR A 17 18.13 -30.33 24.27
C TYR A 17 18.43 -31.66 23.56
N GLU A 18 17.98 -32.80 24.11
CA GLU A 18 18.20 -34.13 23.51
C GLU A 18 17.36 -34.37 22.23
N HIS A 19 16.38 -33.52 21.93
CA HIS A 19 15.53 -33.61 20.72
C HIS A 19 15.80 -32.49 19.69
N ILE A 20 16.85 -31.69 19.88
CA ILE A 20 17.26 -30.69 18.88
C ILE A 20 17.89 -31.46 17.70
N SER A 21 17.18 -31.48 16.58
CA SER A 21 17.68 -31.98 15.29
C SER A 21 18.98 -31.26 14.93
N THR A 22 20.01 -32.00 14.53
CA THR A 22 21.36 -31.48 14.21
C THR A 22 21.44 -30.75 12.86
N ILE A 23 20.38 -30.05 12.45
CA ILE A 23 20.36 -29.25 11.23
C ILE A 23 20.06 -27.81 11.62
N SER A 24 21.04 -26.95 11.35
CA SER A 24 21.13 -25.55 11.76
C SER A 24 20.27 -24.63 10.88
N SER A 25 19.26 -24.00 11.48
CA SER A 25 18.77 -22.69 11.02
C SER A 25 18.36 -21.87 12.25
N PRO A 26 19.02 -20.73 12.54
CA PRO A 26 18.67 -19.83 13.63
C PRO A 26 17.19 -19.43 13.66
N GLU A 27 16.51 -19.33 12.50
CA GLU A 27 15.08 -18.97 12.44
C GLU A 27 14.16 -19.98 13.15
N LYS A 28 14.48 -21.28 13.09
CA LYS A 28 13.67 -22.31 13.76
C LYS A 28 13.80 -22.28 15.29
N ILE A 29 14.93 -21.80 15.81
CA ILE A 29 15.13 -21.63 17.26
C ILE A 29 14.32 -20.43 17.75
N ILE A 30 14.29 -19.34 17.00
CA ILE A 30 13.52 -18.13 17.31
C ILE A 30 12.01 -18.41 17.29
N ASN A 31 11.53 -19.22 16.34
CA ASN A 31 10.11 -19.58 16.23
C ASN A 31 9.60 -20.45 17.40
N VAL A 32 10.46 -21.29 18.00
CA VAL A 32 10.10 -22.05 19.22
C VAL A 32 9.96 -21.14 20.43
N VAL A 33 10.69 -20.02 20.48
CA VAL A 33 10.60 -19.03 21.57
C VAL A 33 9.34 -18.17 21.44
N LYS A 34 8.98 -17.73 20.22
CA LYS A 34 7.75 -16.94 19.96
C LYS A 34 6.45 -17.71 20.28
N LYS A 35 6.45 -19.04 20.22
CA LYS A 35 5.27 -19.90 20.49
C LYS A 35 4.77 -19.84 21.96
N ASN A 36 5.52 -19.22 22.88
CA ASN A 36 5.16 -19.09 24.30
C ASN A 36 4.56 -17.73 24.70
N GLU A 37 4.46 -16.77 23.78
CA GLU A 37 3.75 -15.51 24.02
C GLU A 37 2.30 -15.61 23.55
N LYS A 38 1.37 -15.07 24.35
CA LYS A 38 -0.05 -15.10 24.01
C LYS A 38 -0.30 -14.15 22.82
N PRO A 39 -0.82 -14.64 21.68
CA PRO A 39 -1.02 -13.80 20.50
C PRO A 39 -2.20 -12.83 20.69
N HIS A 40 -1.97 -11.56 20.33
CA HIS A 40 -3.03 -10.59 20.08
C HIS A 40 -3.71 -10.96 18.76
N LYS A 41 -5.04 -11.13 18.76
CA LYS A 41 -5.80 -11.58 17.59
C LYS A 41 -6.08 -10.42 16.64
N ILE A 42 -5.35 -10.32 15.53
CA ILE A 42 -5.79 -9.60 14.34
C ILE A 42 -6.63 -10.59 13.51
N ARG A 43 -7.89 -10.26 13.24
CA ARG A 43 -8.78 -11.07 12.38
C ARG A 43 -8.69 -10.56 10.96
N ILE A 44 -7.96 -11.28 10.10
CA ILE A 44 -8.02 -11.10 8.64
C ILE A 44 -8.99 -12.16 8.10
N PHE A 45 -10.14 -11.72 7.59
CA PHE A 45 -11.11 -12.58 6.91
C PHE A 45 -10.91 -12.43 5.40
N PHE A 46 -10.12 -13.32 4.80
CA PHE A 46 -9.97 -13.41 3.35
C PHE A 46 -10.85 -14.56 2.83
N GLN A 47 -11.94 -14.23 2.13
CA GLN A 47 -12.73 -15.20 1.36
C GLN A 47 -12.55 -14.89 -0.12
N LEU A 48 -11.64 -15.59 -0.80
CA LEU A 48 -11.63 -15.61 -2.25
C LEU A 48 -12.87 -16.40 -2.73
N PRO A 49 -13.61 -15.95 -3.77
CA PRO A 49 -14.51 -16.85 -4.48
C PRO A 49 -13.72 -18.05 -5.00
N TYR A 50 -14.37 -19.21 -5.09
CA TYR A 50 -13.74 -20.43 -5.60
C TYR A 50 -13.35 -20.21 -7.07
N ILE A 51 -12.10 -19.81 -7.31
CA ILE A 51 -11.51 -19.81 -8.65
C ILE A 51 -11.35 -21.28 -9.02
N ALA A 52 -12.32 -21.83 -9.74
CA ALA A 52 -12.12 -23.05 -10.51
C ALA A 52 -11.22 -22.70 -11.69
N SER A 53 -9.92 -22.50 -11.43
CA SER A 53 -8.97 -22.20 -12.50
C SER A 53 -9.04 -23.35 -13.51
N PHE A 54 -9.08 -23.03 -14.80
CA PHE A 54 -9.06 -24.05 -15.87
C PHE A 54 -7.79 -24.93 -15.77
N ILE A 55 -6.74 -24.44 -15.10
CA ILE A 55 -5.53 -25.18 -14.70
C ILE A 55 -5.86 -26.25 -13.63
N GLY A 56 -6.69 -25.91 -12.64
CA GLY A 56 -7.21 -26.84 -11.64
C GLY A 56 -8.08 -27.95 -12.23
N VAL A 57 -8.94 -27.64 -13.21
CA VAL A 57 -9.76 -28.67 -13.89
C VAL A 57 -8.89 -29.63 -14.71
N LEU A 58 -7.82 -29.13 -15.36
CA LEU A 58 -6.89 -29.98 -16.12
C LEU A 58 -5.97 -30.82 -15.23
N LEU A 59 -5.53 -30.31 -14.08
CA LEU A 59 -4.72 -31.05 -13.12
C LEU A 59 -5.51 -32.11 -12.34
N ILE A 60 -6.77 -31.80 -11.95
CA ILE A 60 -7.68 -32.78 -11.36
C ILE A 60 -7.96 -33.92 -12.35
N GLY A 61 -8.12 -33.60 -13.64
CA GLY A 61 -8.23 -34.61 -14.71
C GLY A 61 -6.96 -35.47 -14.87
N GLY A 62 -5.78 -34.89 -14.69
CA GLY A 62 -4.49 -35.60 -14.77
C GLY A 62 -4.24 -36.57 -13.61
N ILE A 63 -4.55 -36.14 -12.38
CA ILE A 63 -4.36 -36.96 -11.16
C ILE A 63 -5.41 -38.07 -11.07
N LEU A 64 -6.68 -37.78 -11.40
CA LEU A 64 -7.73 -38.81 -11.50
C LEU A 64 -7.46 -39.79 -12.65
N GLY A 65 -6.93 -39.30 -13.79
CA GLY A 65 -6.53 -40.14 -14.91
C GLY A 65 -5.37 -41.09 -14.57
N ALA A 66 -4.38 -40.63 -13.80
CA ALA A 66 -3.27 -41.46 -13.34
C ALA A 66 -3.74 -42.56 -12.36
N GLN A 67 -4.65 -42.23 -11.44
CA GLN A 67 -5.23 -43.20 -10.49
C GLN A 67 -6.12 -44.26 -11.17
N PHE A 68 -6.85 -43.88 -12.23
CA PHE A 68 -7.63 -44.84 -13.04
C PHE A 68 -6.77 -45.79 -13.87
N LEU A 69 -5.60 -45.33 -14.33
CA LEU A 69 -4.66 -46.13 -15.11
C LEU A 69 -3.81 -47.08 -14.25
N THR A 70 -3.58 -46.75 -12.97
CA THR A 70 -2.92 -47.67 -12.03
C THR A 70 -3.83 -48.76 -11.48
N ASN A 71 -5.16 -48.56 -11.44
CA ASN A 71 -6.12 -49.53 -10.93
C ASN A 71 -6.75 -50.45 -11.99
N SER A 72 -6.40 -50.32 -13.27
CA SER A 72 -6.96 -51.13 -14.37
C SER A 72 -6.15 -52.38 -14.74
N LYS A 73 -5.20 -52.79 -13.88
CA LYS A 73 -4.57 -54.11 -13.95
C LYS A 73 -5.05 -54.99 -12.80
N ASP A 74 -6.29 -55.45 -12.90
CA ASP A 74 -6.69 -56.83 -12.59
C ASP A 74 -8.18 -56.98 -12.87
N GLY A 75 -8.50 -57.82 -13.86
CA GLY A 75 -9.88 -58.15 -14.20
C GLY A 75 -10.36 -59.33 -13.36
N THR A 76 -11.54 -59.20 -12.75
CA THR A 76 -12.56 -60.25 -12.79
C THR A 76 -13.94 -59.72 -12.42
N SER A 77 -14.93 -60.25 -13.15
CA SER A 77 -16.36 -59.99 -13.16
C SER A 77 -17.12 -60.29 -11.86
N GLY A 78 -18.15 -59.51 -11.56
CA GLY A 78 -19.34 -60.01 -10.85
C GLY A 78 -20.09 -59.02 -9.94
N GLU A 79 -21.36 -58.81 -10.25
CA GLU A 79 -22.46 -58.32 -9.41
C GLU A 79 -22.56 -56.83 -9.02
N SER A 80 -23.54 -56.19 -9.66
CA SER A 80 -24.16 -54.92 -9.33
C SER A 80 -24.80 -54.94 -7.93
N THR A 81 -24.11 -54.32 -6.98
CA THR A 81 -24.71 -53.71 -5.80
C THR A 81 -24.48 -52.20 -5.90
N THR A 82 -25.54 -51.44 -5.68
CA THR A 82 -25.52 -49.97 -5.64
C THR A 82 -24.44 -49.51 -4.65
N PRO A 83 -23.44 -48.72 -5.04
CA PRO A 83 -22.50 -48.18 -4.07
C PRO A 83 -23.22 -47.09 -3.29
N ASN A 84 -23.40 -47.30 -1.99
CA ASN A 84 -23.37 -46.18 -1.07
C ASN A 84 -22.03 -45.49 -1.28
N GLU A 85 -22.02 -44.26 -1.78
CA GLU A 85 -20.88 -43.37 -1.71
C GLU A 85 -20.60 -43.05 -0.23
N GLU A 86 -19.99 -43.99 0.49
CA GLU A 86 -19.10 -43.61 1.57
C GLU A 86 -17.94 -42.90 0.89
N ILE A 87 -17.93 -41.57 0.94
CA ILE A 87 -16.76 -40.76 0.62
C ILE A 87 -15.66 -41.25 1.57
N ILE A 88 -14.79 -42.12 1.08
CA ILE A 88 -13.62 -42.60 1.81
C ILE A 88 -12.72 -41.37 1.93
N ASN A 89 -12.85 -40.65 3.05
CA ASN A 89 -11.89 -39.64 3.46
C ASN A 89 -10.57 -40.36 3.71
N HIS A 90 -9.73 -40.43 2.68
CA HIS A 90 -8.36 -40.87 2.85
C HIS A 90 -7.69 -39.91 3.85
N PRO A 91 -7.07 -40.43 4.93
CA PRO A 91 -6.39 -39.59 5.89
C PRO A 91 -5.23 -38.86 5.21
N VAL A 92 -5.12 -37.56 5.46
CA VAL A 92 -4.00 -36.75 4.97
C VAL A 92 -2.73 -37.21 5.68
N THR A 93 -1.71 -37.59 4.93
CA THR A 93 -0.41 -38.01 5.48
C THR A 93 0.57 -36.83 5.51
N ASP A 94 1.59 -36.89 6.38
CA ASP A 94 2.66 -35.89 6.44
C ASP A 94 3.34 -35.69 5.08
N GLU A 95 3.50 -36.77 4.31
CA GLU A 95 4.07 -36.73 2.95
C GLU A 95 3.17 -35.93 1.98
N ASN A 96 1.84 -36.01 2.13
CA ASN A 96 0.93 -35.20 1.32
C ASN A 96 1.04 -33.70 1.68
N ILE A 97 1.17 -33.39 2.96
CA ILE A 97 1.32 -32.00 3.44
C ILE A 97 2.67 -31.43 2.96
N GLU A 98 3.76 -32.18 3.12
CA GLU A 98 5.10 -31.77 2.68
C GLU A 98 5.15 -31.56 1.15
N ALA A 99 4.53 -32.45 0.37
CA ALA A 99 4.43 -32.28 -1.08
C ALA A 99 3.67 -30.99 -1.46
N ALA A 100 2.54 -30.73 -0.81
CA ALA A 100 1.75 -29.51 -1.07
C ALA A 100 2.48 -28.23 -0.66
N ILE A 101 3.22 -28.27 0.45
CA ILE A 101 4.11 -27.17 0.90
C ILE A 101 5.16 -26.89 -0.16
N ASN A 102 5.91 -27.92 -0.59
CA ASN A 102 6.98 -27.76 -1.57
C ASN A 102 6.45 -27.25 -2.92
N GLU A 103 5.28 -27.73 -3.35
CA GLU A 103 4.63 -27.25 -4.56
C GLU A 103 4.24 -25.77 -4.46
N THR A 104 3.64 -25.37 -3.33
CA THR A 104 3.19 -23.99 -3.08
C THR A 104 4.36 -23.03 -2.99
N ARG A 105 5.39 -23.38 -2.20
CA ARG A 105 6.62 -22.58 -2.08
C ARG A 105 7.34 -22.44 -3.42
N GLY A 106 7.52 -23.55 -4.14
CA GLY A 106 8.14 -23.48 -5.47
C GLY A 106 7.32 -22.65 -6.46
N TYR A 107 5.99 -22.62 -6.34
CA TYR A 107 5.15 -21.72 -7.15
C TYR A 107 5.37 -20.24 -6.78
N TYR A 108 5.43 -19.92 -5.49
CA TYR A 108 5.77 -18.58 -5.00
C TYR A 108 7.14 -18.12 -5.50
N GLU A 109 8.19 -18.92 -5.32
CA GLU A 109 9.55 -18.58 -5.74
C GLU A 109 9.64 -18.32 -7.25
N ARG A 110 9.01 -19.15 -8.09
CA ARG A 110 8.97 -18.92 -9.54
C ARG A 110 8.26 -17.62 -9.90
N LYS A 111 7.13 -17.33 -9.24
CA LYS A 111 6.37 -16.09 -9.48
C LYS A 111 7.15 -14.87 -9.02
N LEU A 112 7.88 -14.99 -7.93
CA LEU A 112 8.76 -13.96 -7.41
C LEU A 112 9.90 -13.66 -8.39
N ASP A 113 10.57 -14.69 -8.91
CA ASP A 113 11.62 -14.53 -9.92
C ASP A 113 11.08 -13.88 -11.22
N GLU A 114 9.91 -14.33 -11.70
CA GLU A 114 9.23 -13.71 -12.84
C GLU A 114 8.93 -12.22 -12.59
N LEU A 115 8.53 -11.86 -11.36
CA LEU A 115 8.23 -10.47 -11.00
C LEU A 115 9.51 -9.63 -10.91
N LYS A 116 10.59 -10.16 -10.33
CA LYS A 116 11.92 -9.51 -10.28
C LYS A 116 12.42 -9.18 -11.69
N GLU A 117 12.32 -10.15 -12.60
CA GLU A 117 12.72 -9.97 -14.01
C GLU A 117 11.86 -8.89 -14.71
N LYS A 118 10.53 -8.93 -14.54
CA LYS A 118 9.62 -7.97 -15.22
C LYS A 118 9.74 -6.54 -14.67
N LEU A 119 9.98 -6.39 -13.37
CA LEU A 119 10.21 -5.09 -12.75
C LEU A 119 11.65 -4.58 -12.90
N ASP A 120 12.58 -5.46 -13.30
CA ASP A 120 14.01 -5.20 -13.28
C ASP A 120 14.45 -4.69 -11.89
N PHE A 121 13.98 -5.33 -10.83
CA PHE A 121 14.20 -4.88 -9.45
C PHE A 121 14.39 -6.09 -8.54
N GLU A 122 15.45 -6.10 -7.75
CA GLU A 122 15.81 -7.27 -6.93
C GLU A 122 14.98 -7.38 -5.64
N ASP A 123 14.60 -6.24 -5.07
CA ASP A 123 13.99 -6.16 -3.74
C ASP A 123 12.46 -6.17 -3.78
N VAL A 124 11.86 -6.86 -4.77
CA VAL A 124 10.39 -6.94 -4.90
C VAL A 124 9.72 -7.58 -3.68
N GLU A 125 10.46 -8.37 -2.91
CA GLU A 125 9.96 -8.93 -1.66
C GLU A 125 9.57 -7.84 -0.66
N GLN A 126 10.16 -6.64 -0.72
CA GLN A 126 9.82 -5.55 0.21
C GLN A 126 8.48 -4.88 -0.08
N TYR A 127 7.84 -5.16 -1.23
CA TYR A 127 6.50 -4.64 -1.49
C TYR A 127 5.47 -5.30 -0.58
N GLY A 128 4.58 -4.49 0.01
CA GLY A 128 3.51 -4.96 0.90
C GLY A 128 2.67 -6.07 0.27
N PHE A 129 2.33 -5.93 -1.02
CA PHE A 129 1.58 -6.95 -1.75
C PHE A 129 2.34 -8.30 -1.86
N VAL A 130 3.67 -8.28 -2.01
CA VAL A 130 4.46 -9.52 -2.04
C VAL A 130 4.55 -10.13 -0.63
N GLN A 131 4.67 -9.29 0.40
CA GLN A 131 4.65 -9.73 1.80
C GLN A 131 3.34 -10.41 2.18
N GLU A 132 2.20 -9.96 1.65
CA GLU A 132 0.92 -10.65 1.85
C GLU A 132 0.93 -12.09 1.30
N ALA A 133 1.45 -12.29 0.08
CA ALA A 133 1.59 -13.62 -0.49
C ALA A 133 2.58 -14.47 0.31
N LYS A 134 3.71 -13.90 0.72
CA LYS A 134 4.70 -14.56 1.58
C LYS A 134 4.06 -15.04 2.89
N ASN A 135 3.32 -14.16 3.56
CA ASN A 135 2.60 -14.46 4.80
C ASN A 135 1.55 -15.57 4.60
N ALA A 136 0.88 -15.62 3.44
CA ALA A 136 -0.06 -16.69 3.11
C ALA A 136 0.64 -18.04 2.93
N VAL A 137 1.82 -18.05 2.29
CA VAL A 137 2.66 -19.24 2.14
C VAL A 137 3.15 -19.73 3.51
N GLU A 138 3.70 -18.85 4.34
CA GLU A 138 4.20 -19.23 5.67
C GLU A 138 3.08 -19.81 6.56
N LYS A 139 1.89 -19.19 6.57
CA LYS A 139 0.72 -19.73 7.29
C LYS A 139 0.25 -21.09 6.77
N PHE A 140 0.46 -21.37 5.49
CA PHE A 140 0.17 -22.69 4.92
C PHE A 140 1.19 -23.73 5.39
N GLU A 141 2.46 -23.34 5.47
CA GLU A 141 3.56 -24.20 5.91
C GLU A 141 3.54 -24.53 7.40
N GLU A 142 3.09 -23.59 8.23
CA GLU A 142 2.91 -23.79 9.66
C GLU A 142 1.74 -24.73 10.00
N ARG A 143 0.84 -24.99 9.04
CA ARG A 143 -0.36 -25.79 9.28
C ARG A 143 -0.04 -27.28 9.19
N GLU A 144 0.01 -27.92 10.36
CA GLU A 144 0.35 -29.34 10.47
C GLU A 144 -0.83 -30.30 10.26
N ASN A 145 -2.09 -29.82 10.22
CA ASN A 145 -3.27 -30.71 10.25
C ASN A 145 -4.41 -30.28 9.30
N TYR A 146 -4.96 -31.26 8.59
CA TYR A 146 -6.07 -31.12 7.63
C TYR A 146 -7.10 -32.23 7.83
N ALA A 147 -8.38 -31.90 7.74
CA ALA A 147 -9.49 -32.82 7.94
C ALA A 147 -9.64 -33.81 6.78
N SER A 148 -9.25 -33.41 5.57
CA SER A 148 -9.32 -34.25 4.35
C SER A 148 -8.32 -33.79 3.29
N GLN A 149 -8.06 -34.65 2.30
CA GLN A 149 -7.25 -34.29 1.13
C GLN A 149 -7.88 -33.15 0.31
N GLU A 150 -9.21 -33.08 0.30
CA GLU A 150 -9.96 -31.99 -0.33
C GLU A 150 -9.69 -30.65 0.38
N GLU A 151 -9.65 -30.64 1.73
CA GLU A 151 -9.30 -29.43 2.48
C GLU A 151 -7.85 -28.99 2.19
N LEU A 152 -6.90 -29.93 2.17
CA LEU A 152 -5.51 -29.63 1.84
C LEU A 152 -5.40 -29.02 0.44
N THR A 153 -6.04 -29.64 -0.54
CA THR A 153 -6.02 -29.18 -1.94
C THR A 153 -6.70 -27.82 -2.08
N SER A 154 -7.86 -27.62 -1.44
CA SER A 154 -8.59 -26.35 -1.45
C SER A 154 -7.78 -25.22 -0.81
N TYR A 155 -7.11 -25.48 0.32
CA TYR A 155 -6.27 -24.47 0.96
C TYR A 155 -5.02 -24.16 0.12
N MET A 156 -4.38 -25.18 -0.46
CA MET A 156 -3.25 -25.01 -1.38
C MET A 156 -3.62 -24.12 -2.58
N GLU A 157 -4.73 -24.43 -3.26
CA GLU A 157 -5.18 -23.65 -4.43
C GLU A 157 -5.59 -22.24 -4.04
N LYS A 158 -6.17 -22.03 -2.85
CA LYS A 158 -6.42 -20.70 -2.31
C LYS A 158 -5.13 -19.89 -2.16
N VAL A 159 -4.06 -20.49 -1.62
CA VAL A 159 -2.76 -19.81 -1.45
C VAL A 159 -2.12 -19.52 -2.81
N LYS A 160 -2.15 -20.47 -3.76
CA LYS A 160 -1.71 -20.21 -5.14
C LYS A 160 -2.49 -19.10 -5.83
N GLY A 161 -3.79 -18.97 -5.54
CA GLY A 161 -4.60 -17.83 -5.94
C GLY A 161 -4.01 -16.52 -5.42
N ILE A 162 -3.76 -16.42 -4.12
CA ILE A 162 -3.12 -15.22 -3.52
C ILE A 162 -1.77 -14.93 -4.17
N ILE A 163 -0.93 -15.95 -4.38
CA ILE A 163 0.36 -15.78 -5.08
C ILE A 163 0.16 -15.22 -6.49
N SER A 164 -0.82 -15.75 -7.25
CA SER A 164 -1.10 -15.32 -8.63
C SER A 164 -1.57 -13.86 -8.71
N TYR A 165 -2.39 -13.43 -7.76
CA TYR A 165 -2.87 -12.06 -7.68
C TYR A 165 -1.78 -11.10 -7.22
N ARG A 166 -1.12 -11.42 -6.10
CA ARG A 166 -0.23 -10.45 -5.46
C ARG A 166 1.17 -10.48 -6.08
N VAL A 167 1.72 -11.64 -6.42
CA VAL A 167 3.06 -11.78 -7.03
C VAL A 167 2.97 -11.78 -8.55
N SER A 168 2.38 -10.72 -9.11
CA SER A 168 2.19 -10.54 -10.55
C SER A 168 2.22 -9.05 -10.90
N MET A 169 2.42 -8.77 -12.18
CA MET A 169 2.39 -7.39 -12.68
C MET A 169 0.96 -6.84 -12.68
N PRO A 170 0.76 -5.51 -12.59
CA PRO A 170 -0.58 -4.92 -12.50
C PRO A 170 -1.55 -5.36 -13.61
N GLN A 171 -1.11 -5.43 -14.87
CA GLN A 171 -1.93 -5.87 -15.99
C GLN A 171 -2.40 -7.34 -15.86
N GLU A 172 -1.61 -8.18 -15.19
CA GLU A 172 -1.95 -9.58 -14.97
C GLU A 172 -3.03 -9.71 -13.90
N GLU A 173 -2.90 -8.96 -12.80
CA GLU A 173 -3.94 -8.87 -11.76
C GLU A 173 -5.23 -8.24 -12.30
N PHE A 174 -5.12 -7.17 -13.09
CA PHE A 174 -6.27 -6.53 -13.72
C PHE A 174 -7.00 -7.47 -14.68
N ALA A 175 -6.27 -8.30 -15.44
CA ALA A 175 -6.87 -9.33 -16.29
C ALA A 175 -7.65 -10.38 -15.49
N LEU A 176 -7.17 -10.74 -14.29
CA LEU A 176 -7.90 -11.64 -13.38
C LEU A 176 -9.18 -10.98 -12.86
N LEU A 177 -9.16 -9.69 -12.51
CA LEU A 177 -10.37 -8.95 -12.16
C LEU A 177 -11.37 -8.89 -13.33
N GLN A 178 -10.89 -8.67 -14.55
CA GLN A 178 -11.72 -8.71 -15.75
C GLN A 178 -12.33 -10.10 -15.99
N GLU A 179 -11.58 -11.18 -15.74
CA GLU A 179 -12.09 -12.56 -15.81
C GLU A 179 -13.18 -12.81 -14.76
N THR A 180 -12.99 -12.36 -13.51
CA THR A 180 -14.02 -12.39 -12.47
C THR A 180 -15.29 -11.68 -12.94
N ALA A 181 -15.16 -10.45 -13.47
CA ALA A 181 -16.31 -9.73 -13.99
C ALA A 181 -17.00 -10.45 -15.16
N ALA A 182 -16.22 -11.00 -16.10
CA ALA A 182 -16.74 -11.72 -17.27
C ALA A 182 -17.49 -13.01 -16.91
N ASN A 183 -17.22 -13.58 -15.74
CA ASN A 183 -17.91 -14.74 -15.19
C ASN A 183 -19.14 -14.36 -14.34
N ASP A 184 -19.59 -13.10 -14.39
CA ASP A 184 -20.68 -12.55 -13.57
C ASP A 184 -20.42 -12.66 -12.04
N GLU A 185 -19.15 -12.82 -11.64
CA GLU A 185 -18.76 -12.84 -10.24
C GLU A 185 -18.54 -11.42 -9.73
N THR A 186 -18.93 -11.17 -8.46
CA THR A 186 -18.76 -9.86 -7.85
C THR A 186 -17.31 -9.62 -7.48
N ILE A 187 -16.71 -8.56 -8.04
CA ILE A 187 -15.42 -8.04 -7.59
C ILE A 187 -15.66 -7.25 -6.31
N ARG A 188 -15.06 -7.71 -5.22
CA ARG A 188 -15.19 -7.04 -3.93
C ARG A 188 -14.28 -5.81 -3.84
N ALA A 189 -14.65 -4.88 -2.96
CA ALA A 189 -13.88 -3.68 -2.70
C ALA A 189 -12.43 -3.96 -2.26
N ASP A 190 -12.21 -4.97 -1.41
CA ASP A 190 -10.85 -5.39 -1.01
C ASP A 190 -10.00 -5.76 -2.24
N GLN A 191 -10.52 -6.55 -3.18
CA GLN A 191 -9.81 -6.94 -4.40
C GLN A 191 -9.48 -5.75 -5.31
N LEU A 192 -10.39 -4.79 -5.43
CA LEU A 192 -10.12 -3.56 -6.18
C LEU A 192 -9.06 -2.71 -5.48
N TYR A 193 -9.19 -2.51 -4.17
CA TYR A 193 -8.27 -1.68 -3.40
C TYR A 193 -6.87 -2.28 -3.38
N ASP A 194 -6.76 -3.60 -3.25
CA ASP A 194 -5.50 -4.35 -3.36
C ASP A 194 -4.78 -4.09 -4.69
N TYR A 195 -5.51 -4.02 -5.79
CA TYR A 195 -4.97 -3.69 -7.12
C TYR A 195 -4.54 -2.21 -7.20
N LEU A 196 -5.34 -1.28 -6.67
CA LEU A 196 -5.00 0.14 -6.66
C LEU A 196 -3.79 0.43 -5.76
N ASP A 197 -3.68 -0.23 -4.61
CA ASP A 197 -2.53 -0.12 -3.70
C ASP A 197 -1.26 -0.65 -4.39
N LYS A 198 -1.37 -1.70 -5.20
CA LYS A 198 -0.24 -2.16 -6.03
C LYS A 198 0.20 -1.08 -7.04
N LEU A 199 -0.74 -0.37 -7.68
CA LEU A 199 -0.39 0.77 -8.54
C LEU A 199 0.32 1.87 -7.75
N ASP A 200 -0.23 2.26 -6.61
CA ASP A 200 0.37 3.30 -5.78
C ASP A 200 1.78 2.90 -5.29
N MET A 201 1.99 1.63 -4.91
CA MET A 201 3.31 1.11 -4.51
C MET A 201 4.33 1.06 -5.66
N LEU A 202 3.90 0.72 -6.87
CA LEU A 202 4.78 0.64 -8.04
C LEU A 202 4.97 1.97 -8.74
N HIS A 203 4.16 3.00 -8.42
CA HIS A 203 4.23 4.32 -9.02
C HIS A 203 5.65 4.89 -8.96
N GLU A 204 6.27 4.87 -7.78
CA GLU A 204 7.60 5.45 -7.57
C GLU A 204 8.68 4.80 -8.45
N LEU A 205 8.64 3.46 -8.57
CA LEU A 205 9.57 2.70 -9.41
C LEU A 205 9.44 3.10 -10.88
N PHE A 206 8.20 3.21 -11.38
CA PHE A 206 7.98 3.60 -12.76
C PHE A 206 8.18 5.11 -12.99
N TYR A 207 7.97 5.93 -11.97
CA TYR A 207 8.15 7.37 -12.02
C TYR A 207 9.62 7.73 -12.22
N GLU A 208 10.54 7.04 -11.54
CA GLU A 208 11.98 7.21 -11.76
C GLU A 208 12.35 7.03 -13.24
N LYS A 209 11.81 5.98 -13.88
CA LYS A 209 12.03 5.73 -15.31
C LYS A 209 11.31 6.73 -16.21
N TRP A 210 10.09 7.11 -15.85
CA TRP A 210 9.29 8.10 -16.58
C TRP A 210 9.96 9.46 -16.59
N ASP A 211 10.39 9.96 -15.43
CA ASP A 211 11.01 11.29 -15.29
C ASP A 211 12.23 11.41 -16.20
N GLN A 212 13.15 10.43 -16.14
CA GLN A 212 14.32 10.40 -17.01
C GLN A 212 13.93 10.45 -18.50
N LEU A 213 13.08 9.53 -18.96
CA LEU A 213 12.72 9.45 -20.37
C LEU A 213 11.87 10.65 -20.82
N TYR A 214 11.01 11.18 -19.97
CA TYR A 214 10.23 12.38 -20.26
C TYR A 214 11.15 13.58 -20.45
N LEU A 215 12.12 13.80 -19.57
CA LEU A 215 13.10 14.89 -19.69
C LEU A 215 13.88 14.83 -21.02
N GLU A 216 14.23 13.63 -21.49
CA GLU A 216 14.92 13.40 -22.76
C GLU A 216 14.03 13.66 -23.99
N ASN A 217 12.71 13.48 -23.88
CA ASN A 217 11.76 13.56 -24.99
C ASN A 217 10.90 14.84 -25.01
N GLN A 218 10.81 15.60 -23.91
CA GLN A 218 9.87 16.72 -23.76
C GLN A 218 10.23 17.98 -24.56
N SER A 219 11.45 18.08 -25.10
CA SER A 219 11.97 19.32 -25.73
C SER A 219 11.15 19.85 -26.91
N THR A 220 10.25 19.04 -27.45
CA THR A 220 9.35 19.37 -28.56
C THR A 220 7.90 19.66 -28.15
N VAL A 221 7.57 19.56 -26.86
CA VAL A 221 6.19 19.73 -26.37
C VAL A 221 5.85 21.22 -26.28
N THR A 222 4.94 21.68 -27.14
CA THR A 222 4.46 23.08 -27.13
C THR A 222 3.03 23.22 -26.62
N ASP A 223 2.25 22.15 -26.68
CA ASP A 223 0.87 22.07 -26.18
C ASP A 223 0.77 20.85 -25.26
N ILE A 224 0.81 21.09 -23.95
CA ILE A 224 0.85 20.04 -22.93
C ILE A 224 -0.46 19.26 -22.90
N GLU A 225 -1.61 19.92 -23.07
CA GLU A 225 -2.91 19.25 -23.03
C GLU A 225 -3.06 18.30 -24.21
N SER A 226 -2.73 18.77 -25.44
CA SER A 226 -2.71 17.90 -26.62
C SER A 226 -1.72 16.74 -26.48
N TYR A 227 -0.56 16.99 -25.86
CA TYR A 227 0.44 15.94 -25.65
C TYR A 227 -0.02 14.90 -24.61
N VAL A 228 -0.68 15.31 -23.53
CA VAL A 228 -1.32 14.41 -22.56
C VAL A 228 -2.40 13.57 -23.25
N ASP A 229 -3.23 14.17 -24.10
CA ASP A 229 -4.23 13.44 -24.88
C ASP A 229 -3.57 12.40 -25.81
N GLU A 230 -2.47 12.74 -26.47
CA GLU A 230 -1.71 11.81 -27.33
C GLU A 230 -1.05 10.67 -26.55
N LEU A 231 -0.48 10.97 -25.38
CA LEU A 231 0.04 9.97 -24.44
C LEU A 231 -1.07 9.01 -24.03
N ASN A 232 -2.23 9.54 -23.66
CA ASN A 232 -3.38 8.74 -23.22
C ASN A 232 -4.05 7.96 -24.35
N ALA A 233 -4.01 8.46 -25.58
CA ALA A 233 -4.50 7.77 -26.75
C ALA A 233 -3.51 6.72 -27.30
N GLY A 234 -2.27 6.70 -26.81
CA GLY A 234 -1.20 5.85 -27.34
C GLY A 234 -0.79 6.23 -28.76
N THR A 235 -1.04 7.47 -29.18
CA THR A 235 -0.78 7.97 -30.54
C THR A 235 0.53 8.74 -30.66
N ILE A 236 1.32 8.81 -29.59
CA ILE A 236 2.58 9.55 -29.59
C ILE A 236 3.55 9.01 -30.64
N VAL A 237 4.17 9.92 -31.39
CA VAL A 237 5.19 9.61 -32.39
C VAL A 237 6.55 9.98 -31.82
N THR A 238 7.34 8.96 -31.47
CA THR A 238 8.72 9.13 -30.98
C THR A 238 9.63 8.07 -31.62
N ASP A 239 10.87 8.45 -31.89
CA ASP A 239 11.93 7.52 -32.32
C ASP A 239 12.59 6.82 -31.11
N ASN A 240 12.28 7.24 -29.87
CA ASN A 240 12.75 6.60 -28.65
C ASN A 240 11.87 5.38 -28.33
N GLN A 241 12.37 4.20 -28.67
CA GLN A 241 11.67 2.93 -28.47
C GLN A 241 11.36 2.67 -26.98
N GLU A 242 12.31 2.97 -26.08
CA GLU A 242 12.12 2.75 -24.64
C GLU A 242 11.01 3.63 -24.07
N TYR A 243 10.94 4.89 -24.52
CA TYR A 243 9.86 5.80 -24.14
C TYR A 243 8.49 5.32 -24.62
N SER A 244 8.39 4.86 -25.88
CA SER A 244 7.16 4.29 -26.42
C SER A 244 6.73 3.01 -25.68
N GLU A 245 7.68 2.15 -25.33
CA GLU A 245 7.42 0.91 -24.59
C GLU A 245 6.96 1.21 -23.16
N LEU A 246 7.58 2.16 -22.46
CA LEU A 246 7.15 2.57 -21.12
C LEU A 246 5.72 3.12 -21.14
N ILE A 247 5.37 3.98 -22.10
CA ILE A 247 4.01 4.53 -22.20
C ILE A 247 2.98 3.41 -22.38
N LYS A 248 3.25 2.46 -23.28
CA LYS A 248 2.37 1.29 -23.49
C LYS A 248 2.27 0.43 -22.24
N ALA A 249 3.38 0.23 -21.54
CA ALA A 249 3.42 -0.53 -20.29
C ALA A 249 2.55 0.14 -19.23
N LEU A 250 2.75 1.44 -18.96
CA LEU A 250 1.98 2.21 -17.99
C LEU A 250 0.47 2.15 -18.28
N HIS A 251 0.08 2.31 -19.55
CA HIS A 251 -1.32 2.11 -19.97
C HIS A 251 -1.84 0.72 -19.67
N SER A 252 -1.08 -0.32 -20.03
CA SER A 252 -1.49 -1.70 -19.79
C SER A 252 -1.61 -2.02 -18.30
N TYR A 253 -0.84 -1.32 -17.46
CA TYR A 253 -0.86 -1.46 -16.01
C TYR A 253 -2.04 -0.72 -15.37
N GLY A 254 -2.78 0.09 -16.13
CA GLY A 254 -3.93 0.85 -15.62
C GLY A 254 -3.60 2.26 -15.15
N TYR A 255 -2.50 2.86 -15.61
CA TYR A 255 -2.21 4.27 -15.39
C TYR A 255 -2.71 5.15 -16.55
N ALA A 256 -3.02 6.41 -16.23
CA ALA A 256 -3.24 7.49 -17.18
C ALA A 256 -2.34 8.68 -16.86
N PHE A 257 -1.93 9.39 -17.91
CA PHE A 257 -1.12 10.60 -17.84
C PHE A 257 -2.00 11.83 -17.55
N PHE A 258 -1.44 12.80 -16.83
CA PHE A 258 -2.10 14.06 -16.56
C PHE A 258 -1.10 15.22 -16.47
N HIS A 259 -1.57 16.42 -16.81
CA HIS A 259 -0.85 17.66 -16.55
C HIS A 259 -0.91 17.97 -15.05
N GLU A 260 0.25 18.02 -14.41
CA GLU A 260 0.38 18.31 -12.97
C GLU A 260 0.39 19.82 -12.68
N GLY A 261 0.72 20.62 -13.68
CA GLY A 261 0.92 22.07 -13.59
C GLY A 261 2.33 22.44 -14.04
N GLU A 262 2.54 23.73 -14.32
CA GLU A 262 3.86 24.31 -14.64
C GLU A 262 4.64 23.64 -15.80
N GLY A 263 3.97 22.87 -16.66
CA GLY A 263 4.62 22.14 -17.75
C GLY A 263 4.99 20.69 -17.46
N SER A 264 4.72 20.21 -16.25
CA SER A 264 5.03 18.84 -15.83
C SER A 264 3.91 17.87 -16.17
N ILE A 265 4.29 16.70 -16.70
CA ILE A 265 3.38 15.59 -16.97
C ILE A 265 3.74 14.45 -16.03
N ASN A 266 2.71 13.96 -15.35
CA ASN A 266 2.82 12.84 -14.42
C ASN A 266 1.79 11.76 -14.81
N PHE A 267 1.76 10.64 -14.10
CA PHE A 267 0.77 9.60 -14.29
C PHE A 267 0.25 9.09 -12.94
N GLY A 268 -0.93 8.48 -12.96
CA GLY A 268 -1.57 7.89 -11.79
C GLY A 268 -2.68 6.93 -12.22
N PRO A 269 -3.34 6.22 -11.30
CA PRO A 269 -4.36 5.23 -11.66
C PRO A 269 -5.45 5.83 -12.56
N ASP A 270 -5.78 5.15 -13.66
CA ASP A 270 -6.88 5.51 -14.55
C ASP A 270 -8.21 5.01 -13.99
N TYR A 271 -8.68 5.68 -12.94
CA TYR A 271 -9.95 5.36 -12.29
C TYR A 271 -11.12 5.33 -13.27
N SER A 272 -11.10 6.17 -14.32
CA SER A 272 -12.17 6.22 -15.31
C SER A 272 -12.21 4.95 -16.16
N THR A 273 -11.07 4.52 -16.69
CA THR A 273 -10.99 3.28 -17.47
C THR A 273 -11.29 2.06 -16.61
N ILE A 274 -10.74 2.00 -15.40
CA ILE A 274 -11.00 0.90 -14.44
C ILE A 274 -12.51 0.81 -14.14
N HIS A 275 -13.16 1.93 -13.82
CA HIS A 275 -14.60 1.99 -13.56
C HIS A 275 -15.45 1.51 -14.75
N ASN A 276 -15.05 1.87 -15.96
CA ASN A 276 -15.80 1.54 -17.17
C ASN A 276 -15.61 0.08 -17.62
N GLN A 277 -14.47 -0.55 -17.30
CA GLN A 277 -14.17 -1.91 -17.73
C GLN A 277 -14.64 -2.97 -16.72
N LEU A 278 -14.68 -2.65 -15.43
CA LEU A 278 -15.10 -3.57 -14.37
C LEU A 278 -16.59 -3.39 -14.04
N HIS A 279 -17.47 -4.15 -14.69
CA HIS A 279 -18.93 -3.99 -14.57
C HIS A 279 -19.57 -4.72 -13.37
N SER A 280 -18.86 -5.67 -12.76
CA SER A 280 -19.37 -6.53 -11.67
C SER A 280 -18.82 -6.15 -10.28
N LEU A 281 -18.48 -4.88 -10.08
CA LEU A 281 -18.01 -4.36 -8.80
C LEU A 281 -19.11 -4.37 -7.73
N ASP A 282 -18.76 -4.57 -6.47
CA ASP A 282 -19.66 -4.28 -5.36
C ASP A 282 -19.93 -2.76 -5.23
N GLU A 283 -20.91 -2.39 -4.41
CA GLU A 283 -21.35 -0.99 -4.32
C GLU A 283 -20.28 -0.06 -3.73
N ASP A 284 -19.46 -0.54 -2.79
CA ASP A 284 -18.40 0.25 -2.19
C ASP A 284 -17.32 0.58 -3.22
N ALA A 285 -16.87 -0.42 -3.97
CA ALA A 285 -15.90 -0.27 -5.04
C ALA A 285 -16.40 0.66 -6.14
N LYS A 286 -17.68 0.53 -6.55
CA LYS A 286 -18.31 1.41 -7.55
C LYS A 286 -18.30 2.86 -7.11
N VAL A 287 -18.76 3.14 -5.88
CA VAL A 287 -18.86 4.51 -5.38
C VAL A 287 -17.46 5.12 -5.21
N TYR A 288 -16.48 4.35 -4.71
CA TYR A 288 -15.10 4.81 -4.61
C TYR A 288 -14.53 5.21 -5.99
N LEU A 289 -14.62 4.34 -6.99
CA LEU A 289 -14.15 4.64 -8.34
C LEU A 289 -14.90 5.81 -8.99
N LYS A 290 -16.21 5.93 -8.73
CA LYS A 290 -16.98 7.09 -9.18
C LYS A 290 -16.38 8.38 -8.62
N ILE A 291 -16.15 8.46 -7.31
CA ILE A 291 -15.57 9.65 -6.65
C ILE A 291 -14.16 9.96 -7.21
N LYS A 292 -13.33 8.93 -7.42
CA LYS A 292 -11.95 9.10 -7.89
C LYS A 292 -11.84 9.41 -9.39
N SER A 293 -12.79 8.97 -10.20
CA SER A 293 -12.83 9.23 -11.65
C SER A 293 -13.36 10.62 -12.00
N GLU A 294 -13.90 11.37 -11.04
CA GLU A 294 -14.40 12.71 -11.33
C GLU A 294 -13.27 13.68 -11.65
N LYS A 295 -13.54 14.65 -12.54
CA LYS A 295 -12.59 15.72 -12.91
C LYS A 295 -11.93 16.37 -11.68
N LYS A 296 -10.61 16.56 -11.65
CA LYS A 296 -9.91 17.22 -10.52
C LYS A 296 -10.59 18.52 -10.08
N ALA A 297 -10.83 18.72 -8.79
CA ALA A 297 -11.51 19.93 -8.31
C ALA A 297 -10.64 21.20 -8.46
N LEU A 298 -9.31 21.05 -8.42
CA LEU A 298 -8.33 22.11 -8.49
C LEU A 298 -7.42 21.93 -9.72
N LEU A 299 -7.14 23.02 -10.44
CA LEU A 299 -6.09 23.11 -11.47
C LEU A 299 -5.40 24.47 -11.32
N ASP A 300 -4.07 24.49 -11.21
CA ASP A 300 -3.26 25.70 -11.03
C ASP A 300 -3.82 26.66 -9.95
N GLY A 301 -4.12 26.10 -8.77
CA GLY A 301 -4.67 26.85 -7.64
C GLY A 301 -6.07 27.44 -7.84
N ALA A 302 -6.74 27.17 -8.97
CA ALA A 302 -8.10 27.58 -9.28
C ALA A 302 -9.07 26.39 -9.22
N LEU A 303 -10.33 26.64 -8.86
CA LEU A 303 -11.37 25.62 -8.98
C LEU A 303 -11.64 25.35 -10.46
N SER A 304 -11.50 24.08 -10.86
CA SER A 304 -11.74 23.64 -12.24
C SER A 304 -13.21 23.22 -12.47
N ILE A 305 -13.99 23.19 -11.40
CA ILE A 305 -15.42 22.87 -11.33
C ILE A 305 -16.20 24.03 -10.70
N SER A 306 -17.52 24.05 -10.85
CA SER A 306 -18.35 25.05 -10.19
C SER A 306 -18.34 24.85 -8.67
N HIS A 307 -18.60 25.94 -7.94
CA HIS A 307 -18.74 25.91 -6.49
C HIS A 307 -19.89 24.95 -6.06
N LYS A 308 -21.03 24.98 -6.76
CA LYS A 308 -22.11 24.00 -6.58
C LYS A 308 -21.63 22.54 -6.70
N ASN A 309 -20.91 22.20 -7.76
CA ASN A 309 -20.42 20.84 -7.98
C ASN A 309 -19.45 20.41 -6.86
N LEU A 310 -18.63 21.32 -6.33
CA LEU A 310 -17.77 21.04 -5.17
C LEU A 310 -18.61 20.69 -3.93
N GLY A 311 -19.73 21.37 -3.70
CA GLY A 311 -20.68 21.05 -2.64
C GLY A 311 -21.35 19.68 -2.82
N GLU A 312 -21.72 19.32 -4.05
CA GLU A 312 -22.26 17.99 -4.37
C GLU A 312 -21.22 16.89 -4.06
N ARG A 313 -19.96 17.10 -4.43
CA ARG A 313 -18.87 16.15 -4.12
C ARG A 313 -18.62 15.96 -2.64
N LEU A 314 -18.72 17.01 -1.84
CA LEU A 314 -18.59 16.89 -0.38
C LEU A 314 -19.64 15.94 0.18
N LEU A 315 -20.88 16.01 -0.32
CA LEU A 315 -21.96 15.12 0.11
C LEU A 315 -21.74 13.68 -0.38
N GLU A 316 -21.17 13.48 -1.57
CA GLU A 316 -20.82 12.14 -2.06
C GLU A 316 -19.73 11.49 -1.19
N ILE A 317 -18.68 12.24 -0.85
CA ILE A 317 -17.61 11.76 0.02
C ILE A 317 -18.14 11.51 1.44
N GLU A 318 -18.92 12.43 2.00
CA GLU A 318 -19.57 12.25 3.30
C GLU A 318 -20.39 10.96 3.33
N ASN A 319 -21.23 10.74 2.32
CA ASN A 319 -22.06 9.56 2.22
C ASN A 319 -21.24 8.27 2.14
N PHE A 320 -20.13 8.27 1.38
CA PHE A 320 -19.23 7.11 1.33
C PHE A 320 -18.63 6.82 2.71
N VAL A 321 -18.00 7.81 3.34
CA VAL A 321 -17.29 7.62 4.62
C VAL A 321 -18.24 7.17 5.73
N LEU A 322 -19.45 7.73 5.79
CA LEU A 322 -20.43 7.37 6.82
C LEU A 322 -21.05 5.99 6.62
N ASN A 323 -21.25 5.55 5.37
CA ASN A 323 -21.79 4.23 5.09
C ASN A 323 -20.73 3.12 5.14
N ASN A 324 -19.46 3.47 4.92
CA ASN A 324 -18.34 2.53 4.84
C ASN A 324 -17.23 2.83 5.87
N PRO A 325 -17.54 2.85 7.18
CA PRO A 325 -16.59 3.29 8.22
C PRO A 325 -15.38 2.36 8.40
N THR A 326 -15.43 1.15 7.84
CA THR A 326 -14.33 0.17 7.88
C THR A 326 -13.59 0.04 6.54
N SER A 327 -13.92 0.87 5.54
CA SER A 327 -13.19 0.87 4.28
C SER A 327 -11.75 1.32 4.48
N SER A 328 -10.78 0.59 3.92
CA SER A 328 -9.36 0.98 3.93
C SER A 328 -9.13 2.32 3.22
N LYS A 329 -10.00 2.68 2.26
CA LYS A 329 -9.99 3.96 1.55
C LYS A 329 -10.73 5.09 2.26
N GLY A 330 -11.30 4.83 3.45
CA GLY A 330 -12.05 5.82 4.20
C GLY A 330 -11.21 7.00 4.66
N GLU A 331 -9.95 6.77 5.03
CA GLU A 331 -9.06 7.83 5.53
C GLU A 331 -8.64 8.81 4.43
N GLU A 332 -8.20 8.30 3.28
CA GLU A 332 -7.89 9.08 2.08
C GLU A 332 -9.06 10.01 1.69
N LEU A 333 -10.29 9.49 1.73
CA LEU A 333 -11.47 10.27 1.42
C LEU A 333 -11.81 11.32 2.49
N LYS A 334 -11.47 11.11 3.76
CA LYS A 334 -11.60 12.15 4.80
C LYS A 334 -10.61 13.29 4.59
N GLU A 335 -9.38 12.98 4.16
CA GLU A 335 -8.39 14.00 3.80
C GLU A 335 -8.89 14.83 2.60
N GLN A 336 -9.39 14.16 1.56
CA GLN A 336 -10.00 14.82 0.40
C GLN A 336 -11.24 15.66 0.80
N TYR A 337 -12.09 15.15 1.69
CA TYR A 337 -13.25 15.87 2.22
C TYR A 337 -12.81 17.16 2.95
N ALA A 338 -11.85 17.06 3.86
CA ALA A 338 -11.36 18.21 4.62
C ALA A 338 -10.76 19.29 3.71
N LEU A 339 -9.99 18.89 2.68
CA LEU A 339 -9.44 19.79 1.68
C LEU A 339 -10.54 20.48 0.86
N TYR A 340 -11.48 19.71 0.32
CA TYR A 340 -12.59 20.24 -0.49
C TYR A 340 -13.52 21.14 0.33
N LEU A 341 -13.73 20.83 1.61
CA LEU A 341 -14.54 21.65 2.49
C LEU A 341 -13.87 22.99 2.75
N ASN A 342 -12.54 23.02 2.89
CA ASN A 342 -11.78 24.26 2.99
C ASN A 342 -11.99 25.12 1.73
N PHE A 343 -11.83 24.53 0.54
CA PHE A 343 -12.02 25.23 -0.73
C PHE A 343 -13.46 25.72 -0.92
N TYR A 344 -14.45 24.92 -0.52
CA TYR A 344 -15.86 25.29 -0.60
C TYR A 344 -16.19 26.48 0.32
N LEU A 345 -15.68 26.47 1.56
CA LEU A 345 -15.98 27.52 2.52
C LEU A 345 -15.14 28.78 2.32
N LYS A 346 -13.90 28.67 1.84
CA LYS A 346 -12.91 29.76 1.84
C LYS A 346 -12.43 30.17 0.46
N GLY A 347 -12.78 29.42 -0.58
CA GLY A 347 -12.24 29.60 -1.93
C GLY A 347 -10.79 29.12 -2.03
N THR A 348 -10.17 29.46 -3.15
CA THR A 348 -8.77 29.19 -3.44
C THR A 348 -8.05 30.48 -3.84
N ASN A 349 -6.72 30.47 -3.91
CA ASN A 349 -5.94 31.67 -4.28
C ASN A 349 -6.38 32.26 -5.62
N ASN A 350 -6.67 31.39 -6.61
CA ASN A 350 -7.06 31.80 -7.96
C ASN A 350 -8.58 31.69 -8.20
N THR A 351 -9.37 31.35 -7.19
CA THR A 351 -10.84 31.33 -7.27
C THR A 351 -11.43 31.84 -5.97
N SER A 352 -11.41 33.17 -5.82
CA SER A 352 -12.00 33.84 -4.67
C SER A 352 -13.52 33.62 -4.60
N ILE A 353 -14.03 33.41 -3.39
CA ILE A 353 -15.47 33.41 -3.08
C ILE A 353 -16.04 34.81 -2.85
N THR A 354 -15.20 35.85 -2.94
CA THR A 354 -15.58 37.25 -2.72
C THR A 354 -15.49 38.09 -3.98
N THR A 355 -16.28 39.16 -4.03
CA THR A 355 -16.09 40.30 -4.92
C THR A 355 -14.85 41.11 -4.51
N GLU A 356 -14.46 42.08 -5.34
CA GLU A 356 -13.27 42.93 -5.10
C GLU A 356 -13.38 43.77 -3.81
N ASP A 357 -14.59 44.13 -3.38
CA ASP A 357 -14.86 44.83 -2.12
C ASP A 357 -14.91 43.89 -0.90
N GLY A 358 -14.58 42.61 -1.07
CA GLY A 358 -14.49 41.62 0.02
C GLY A 358 -15.83 41.04 0.46
N LYS A 359 -16.90 41.26 -0.30
CA LYS A 359 -18.23 40.70 -0.03
C LYS A 359 -18.37 39.31 -0.66
N ILE A 360 -19.08 38.39 -0.02
CA ILE A 360 -19.35 37.06 -0.61
C ILE A 360 -20.14 37.22 -1.91
N LYS A 361 -19.69 36.52 -2.96
CA LYS A 361 -20.33 36.51 -4.28
C LYS A 361 -21.76 35.97 -4.18
N ALA A 362 -22.66 36.50 -5.01
CA ALA A 362 -24.07 36.13 -4.95
C ALA A 362 -24.30 34.66 -5.27
N GLU A 363 -23.57 34.11 -6.23
CA GLU A 363 -23.61 32.69 -6.60
C GLU A 363 -23.14 31.77 -5.46
N VAL A 364 -22.04 32.11 -4.78
CA VAL A 364 -21.53 31.33 -3.63
C VAL A 364 -22.55 31.33 -2.50
N LYS A 365 -23.13 32.50 -2.21
CA LYS A 365 -24.17 32.62 -1.20
C LYS A 365 -25.39 31.76 -1.55
N ALA A 366 -25.86 31.81 -2.79
CA ALA A 366 -26.99 31.02 -3.25
C ALA A 366 -26.72 29.51 -3.16
N ASP A 367 -25.49 29.09 -3.46
CA ASP A 367 -25.06 27.69 -3.32
C ASP A 367 -25.07 27.24 -1.86
N PHE A 368 -24.58 28.06 -0.92
CA PHE A 368 -24.69 27.76 0.51
C PHE A 368 -26.17 27.62 0.93
N GLU A 369 -27.02 28.56 0.52
CA GLU A 369 -28.45 28.52 0.82
C GLU A 369 -29.13 27.26 0.24
N SER A 370 -28.78 26.84 -0.99
CA SER A 370 -29.28 25.60 -1.60
C SER A 370 -28.81 24.36 -0.83
N LEU A 371 -27.52 24.24 -0.52
CA LEU A 371 -26.98 23.11 0.24
C LEU A 371 -27.66 22.99 1.62
N LEU A 372 -27.82 24.12 2.32
CA LEU A 372 -28.49 24.17 3.61
C LEU A 372 -29.97 23.82 3.55
N ASN A 373 -30.64 24.08 2.43
CA ASN A 373 -32.06 23.78 2.27
C ASN A 373 -32.32 22.33 1.88
N GLU A 374 -31.47 21.77 1.01
CA GLU A 374 -31.64 20.46 0.41
C GLU A 374 -31.04 19.35 1.29
N ASN A 375 -29.98 19.64 2.06
CA ASN A 375 -29.20 18.64 2.79
C ASN A 375 -29.14 18.89 4.29
N LYS A 376 -30.23 19.42 4.88
CA LYS A 376 -30.34 19.91 6.28
C LYS A 376 -29.77 19.00 7.38
N PHE A 377 -29.70 17.69 7.13
CA PHE A 377 -29.27 16.70 8.11
C PHE A 377 -27.84 16.18 7.89
N SER A 378 -27.21 16.51 6.75
CA SER A 378 -25.81 16.17 6.48
C SER A 378 -24.86 16.89 7.45
N GLU A 379 -23.71 16.28 7.73
CA GLU A 379 -22.64 16.91 8.51
C GLU A 379 -22.08 18.11 7.75
N THR A 380 -21.94 18.01 6.42
CA THR A 380 -21.55 19.12 5.54
C THR A 380 -22.46 20.33 5.75
N ALA A 381 -23.79 20.14 5.71
CA ALA A 381 -24.73 21.26 5.91
C ALA A 381 -24.64 21.87 7.31
N LYS A 382 -24.34 21.07 8.35
CA LYS A 382 -24.14 21.63 9.70
C LYS A 382 -22.92 22.54 9.75
N ILE A 383 -21.80 22.12 9.16
CA ILE A 383 -20.57 22.93 9.11
C ILE A 383 -20.79 24.20 8.27
N VAL A 384 -21.41 24.06 7.10
CA VAL A 384 -21.76 25.20 6.23
C VAL A 384 -22.69 26.16 6.95
N LYS A 385 -23.62 25.68 7.77
CA LYS A 385 -24.55 26.52 8.53
C LYS A 385 -23.82 27.39 9.54
N ASP A 386 -22.90 26.81 10.29
CA ASP A 386 -22.12 27.54 11.29
C ASP A 386 -21.24 28.61 10.64
N PHE A 387 -20.62 28.28 9.50
CA PHE A 387 -19.86 29.25 8.72
C PHE A 387 -20.75 30.35 8.12
N TYR A 388 -21.90 29.98 7.56
CA TYR A 388 -22.88 30.90 6.98
C TYR A 388 -23.41 31.90 8.02
N GLN A 389 -23.67 31.45 9.27
CA GLN A 389 -24.10 32.34 10.36
C GLN A 389 -23.03 33.38 10.72
N LYS A 390 -21.75 33.03 10.65
CA LYS A 390 -20.64 33.98 10.84
C LYS A 390 -20.60 35.00 9.71
N LEU A 391 -20.77 34.54 8.46
CA LEU A 391 -20.90 35.44 7.31
C LEU A 391 -22.09 36.39 7.49
N GLU A 392 -23.25 35.88 7.88
CA GLU A 392 -24.46 36.68 8.10
C GLU A 392 -24.24 37.76 9.18
N GLY A 393 -23.61 37.39 10.30
CA GLY A 393 -23.23 38.32 11.37
C GLY A 393 -22.26 39.41 10.92
N ALA A 394 -21.40 39.11 9.94
CA ALA A 394 -20.50 40.06 9.29
C ALA A 394 -21.11 40.75 8.06
N HIS A 395 -22.44 40.68 7.87
CA HIS A 395 -23.14 41.23 6.70
C HIS A 395 -22.59 40.72 5.35
N PHE A 396 -22.12 39.48 5.34
CA PHE A 396 -21.49 38.77 4.22
C PHE A 396 -20.18 39.41 3.72
N TYR A 397 -19.47 40.16 4.57
CA TYR A 397 -18.08 40.53 4.31
C TYR A 397 -17.13 39.44 4.82
N TYR A 398 -16.14 39.08 4.03
CA TYR A 398 -15.14 38.06 4.35
C TYR A 398 -14.00 38.66 5.15
N THR A 399 -14.23 38.85 6.45
CA THR A 399 -13.29 39.54 7.35
C THR A 399 -12.13 38.64 7.79
N ASP A 400 -11.06 39.25 8.32
CA ASP A 400 -9.93 38.52 8.92
C ASP A 400 -10.36 37.49 9.99
N GLU A 401 -11.43 37.78 10.73
CA GLU A 401 -12.00 36.87 11.73
C GLU A 401 -12.60 35.61 11.08
N ILE A 402 -13.29 35.78 9.96
CA ILE A 402 -13.85 34.65 9.19
C ILE A 402 -12.71 33.85 8.52
N VAL A 403 -11.71 34.51 7.96
CA VAL A 403 -10.53 33.85 7.37
C VAL A 403 -9.85 32.94 8.39
N LYS A 404 -9.62 33.45 9.61
CA LYS A 404 -8.98 32.74 10.72
C LYS A 404 -9.88 31.73 11.42
N THR A 405 -11.16 31.65 11.05
CA THR A 405 -12.07 30.66 11.64
C THR A 405 -11.56 29.26 11.34
N LYS A 406 -11.34 28.48 12.40
CA LYS A 406 -11.08 27.05 12.30
C LYS A 406 -12.38 26.33 11.91
N ILE A 407 -12.28 25.48 10.90
CA ILE A 407 -13.38 24.61 10.47
C ILE A 407 -13.29 23.35 11.34
N GLU A 408 -14.31 23.09 12.14
CA GLU A 408 -14.40 21.86 12.93
C GLU A 408 -15.17 20.82 12.12
N VAL A 409 -14.51 19.72 11.79
CA VAL A 409 -15.11 18.57 11.10
C VAL A 409 -15.56 17.55 12.15
N SER A 410 -16.72 16.92 11.94
CA SER A 410 -17.24 15.87 12.83
C SER A 410 -16.25 14.69 12.94
N GLY A 411 -16.26 13.97 14.06
CA GLY A 411 -15.26 12.94 14.34
C GLY A 411 -15.23 11.82 13.30
N GLU A 412 -16.38 11.50 12.71
CA GLU A 412 -16.51 10.47 11.67
C GLU A 412 -15.87 10.90 10.34
N LEU A 413 -15.88 12.20 10.02
CA LEU A 413 -15.35 12.77 8.78
C LEU A 413 -13.97 13.42 8.94
N LYS A 414 -13.50 13.55 10.19
CA LYS A 414 -12.23 14.19 10.49
C LYS A 414 -11.09 13.22 10.15
N PRO A 415 -10.13 13.63 9.29
CA PRO A 415 -8.95 12.81 9.05
C PRO A 415 -8.13 12.68 10.35
N LYS A 416 -7.49 11.51 10.50
CA LYS A 416 -6.48 11.22 11.53
C LYS A 416 -5.23 12.05 11.32
N SER A 417 -4.85 12.25 10.05
CA SER A 417 -3.71 13.04 9.64
C SER A 417 -4.05 14.53 9.52
N ASP A 418 -3.02 15.37 9.61
CA ASP A 418 -3.13 16.74 9.12
C ASP A 418 -3.08 16.74 7.58
N VAL A 419 -3.75 17.71 6.94
CA VAL A 419 -3.94 17.82 5.48
C VAL A 419 -2.63 17.90 4.67
N TYR A 420 -1.47 18.06 5.32
CA TYR A 420 -0.16 18.20 4.67
C TYR A 420 0.73 16.96 4.80
N ALA A 421 0.21 15.86 5.32
CA ALA A 421 0.95 14.61 5.32
C ALA A 421 1.09 14.08 3.88
N ILE A 422 2.24 13.49 3.58
CA ILE A 422 2.55 12.93 2.26
C ILE A 422 2.40 11.42 2.35
N GLN A 423 1.65 10.84 1.43
CA GLN A 423 1.60 9.39 1.26
C GLN A 423 2.97 8.92 0.78
N THR A 424 3.62 8.01 1.51
CA THR A 424 4.99 7.57 1.20
C THR A 424 5.18 6.14 1.68
N ASN A 425 5.65 5.28 0.79
CA ASN A 425 6.13 3.95 1.14
C ASN A 425 7.57 4.07 1.66
N LEU A 426 7.86 3.45 2.79
CA LEU A 426 9.22 3.50 3.34
C LEU A 426 10.16 2.53 2.60
N LEU A 427 9.67 1.33 2.30
CA LEU A 427 10.32 0.26 1.57
C LEU A 427 9.36 -0.30 0.48
N PRO A 428 9.90 -0.82 -0.65
CA PRO A 428 11.31 -0.77 -1.03
C PRO A 428 11.82 0.66 -1.28
N ILE A 429 13.13 0.82 -1.34
CA ILE A 429 13.75 2.06 -1.81
C ILE A 429 13.92 2.04 -3.34
N THR A 430 14.04 3.22 -3.96
CA THR A 430 14.17 3.34 -5.43
C THR A 430 15.53 2.86 -5.95
N LYS A 431 15.68 2.68 -7.26
CA LYS A 431 16.97 2.27 -7.86
C LYS A 431 18.04 3.34 -7.66
N GLU A 432 17.64 4.60 -7.77
CA GLU A 432 18.48 5.75 -7.42
C GLU A 432 18.96 5.66 -5.96
N MET A 433 18.07 5.37 -5.00
CA MET A 433 18.43 5.23 -3.60
C MET A 433 19.36 4.03 -3.36
N VAL A 434 19.13 2.88 -4.01
CA VAL A 434 20.05 1.72 -3.95
C VAL A 434 21.44 2.12 -4.46
N THR A 435 21.51 2.85 -5.58
CA THR A 435 22.78 3.32 -6.16
C THR A 435 23.53 4.21 -5.17
N ARG A 436 22.85 5.16 -4.54
CA ARG A 436 23.46 6.04 -3.54
C ARG A 436 23.84 5.27 -2.27
N TYR A 437 23.02 4.31 -1.83
CA TYR A 437 23.35 3.42 -0.72
C TYR A 437 24.67 2.67 -0.96
N GLU A 438 24.87 2.07 -2.14
CA GLU A 438 26.12 1.37 -2.46
C GLU A 438 27.32 2.33 -2.53
N MET A 439 27.15 3.50 -3.15
CA MET A 439 28.20 4.55 -3.15
C MET A 439 28.56 5.01 -1.74
N PHE A 440 27.58 5.15 -0.84
CA PHE A 440 27.81 5.52 0.55
C PHE A 440 28.51 4.42 1.32
N LYS A 441 28.09 3.17 1.13
CA LYS A 441 28.68 2.01 1.78
C LYS A 441 30.17 1.91 1.51
N GLU A 442 30.59 2.16 0.26
CA GLU A 442 31.98 2.16 -0.16
C GLU A 442 32.79 3.36 0.36
N SER A 443 32.22 4.57 0.29
CA SER A 443 32.96 5.83 0.51
C SER A 443 32.82 6.41 1.92
N GLY A 444 31.66 6.22 2.57
CA GLY A 444 31.23 6.94 3.77
C GLY A 444 30.93 8.42 3.54
N ASP A 445 30.88 8.90 2.28
CA ASP A 445 30.69 10.32 1.96
C ASP A 445 29.21 10.69 1.91
N LEU A 446 28.76 11.53 2.86
CA LEU A 446 27.38 12.02 2.90
C LEU A 446 27.04 13.01 1.77
N ALA A 447 28.05 13.56 1.07
CA ALA A 447 27.84 14.49 -0.03
C ALA A 447 27.05 13.89 -1.20
N ILE A 448 27.05 12.56 -1.34
CA ILE A 448 26.29 11.86 -2.38
C ILE A 448 24.77 12.06 -2.24
N TYR A 449 24.28 12.39 -1.05
CA TYR A 449 22.85 12.59 -0.79
C TYR A 449 22.38 14.03 -1.05
N THR A 450 23.27 14.94 -1.47
CA THR A 450 22.94 16.35 -1.69
C THR A 450 22.12 16.62 -2.93
N GLN A 451 22.12 15.69 -3.88
CA GLN A 451 21.36 15.86 -5.11
C GLN A 451 19.88 15.55 -4.83
N PRO A 452 18.93 16.29 -5.44
CA PRO A 452 17.52 15.93 -5.40
C PRO A 452 17.31 14.48 -5.87
N TYR A 453 16.26 13.85 -5.37
CA TYR A 453 15.81 12.54 -5.83
C TYR A 453 14.65 12.73 -6.81
N ALA A 454 14.40 11.74 -7.65
CA ALA A 454 13.20 11.71 -8.46
C ALA A 454 11.92 11.72 -7.57
N GLY A 455 10.89 12.40 -8.05
CA GLY A 455 9.56 12.45 -7.42
C GLY A 455 9.49 13.35 -6.20
N MET A 456 8.69 12.94 -5.21
CA MET A 456 8.44 13.73 -3.99
C MET A 456 9.42 13.43 -2.84
N ASN A 457 10.51 12.71 -3.13
CA ASN A 457 11.49 12.33 -2.12
C ASN A 457 12.39 13.49 -1.74
N THR A 458 12.30 13.91 -0.48
CA THR A 458 13.26 14.84 0.10
C THR A 458 14.54 14.11 0.50
N ILE A 459 15.64 14.86 0.67
CA ILE A 459 16.95 14.28 0.99
C ILE A 459 16.90 13.54 2.34
N GLU A 460 16.30 14.17 3.34
CA GLU A 460 16.13 13.60 4.67
C GLU A 460 15.25 12.34 4.66
N MET A 461 14.18 12.32 3.88
CA MET A 461 13.33 11.13 3.74
C MET A 461 14.10 9.98 3.08
N ALA A 462 14.83 10.28 2.01
CA ALA A 462 15.66 9.28 1.33
C ALA A 462 16.73 8.70 2.25
N VAL A 463 17.40 9.53 3.06
CA VAL A 463 18.38 9.05 4.05
C VAL A 463 17.72 8.19 5.13
N ALA A 464 16.52 8.55 5.59
CA ALA A 464 15.75 7.72 6.52
C ALA A 464 15.42 6.36 5.91
N ARG A 465 14.92 6.32 4.68
CA ARG A 465 14.60 5.07 3.96
C ARG A 465 15.83 4.21 3.71
N ILE A 466 16.96 4.81 3.31
CA ILE A 466 18.23 4.09 3.12
C ILE A 466 18.76 3.51 4.45
N TYR A 467 18.61 4.23 5.57
CA TYR A 467 18.93 3.68 6.88
C TYR A 467 18.08 2.44 7.19
N MET A 468 16.76 2.51 6.98
CA MET A 468 15.86 1.37 7.21
C MET A 468 16.23 0.19 6.31
N TYR A 469 16.50 0.46 5.04
CA TYR A 469 16.96 -0.53 4.08
C TYR A 469 18.26 -1.22 4.54
N ALA A 470 19.24 -0.44 5.02
CA ALA A 470 20.49 -0.99 5.54
C ALA A 470 20.28 -1.91 6.76
N ILE A 471 19.37 -1.55 7.68
CA ILE A 471 19.00 -2.41 8.80
C ILE A 471 18.35 -3.71 8.33
N GLU A 472 17.37 -3.64 7.41
CA GLU A 472 16.68 -4.82 6.85
C GLU A 472 17.62 -5.75 6.07
N LYS A 473 18.68 -5.19 5.45
CA LYS A 473 19.74 -5.97 4.79
C LYS A 473 20.79 -6.53 5.76
N GLY A 474 20.73 -6.18 7.04
CA GLY A 474 21.75 -6.52 8.03
C GLY A 474 23.08 -5.78 7.83
N ASP A 475 23.10 -4.70 7.02
CA ASP A 475 24.25 -3.81 6.84
C ASP A 475 24.28 -2.73 7.94
N TYR A 476 24.53 -3.21 9.15
CA TYR A 476 24.59 -2.37 10.34
C TYR A 476 25.78 -1.39 10.33
N GLU A 477 26.83 -1.63 9.54
CA GLU A 477 27.93 -0.68 9.41
C GLU A 477 27.48 0.56 8.65
N THR A 478 26.74 0.38 7.56
CA THR A 478 26.14 1.49 6.82
C THR A 478 25.13 2.25 7.67
N ALA A 479 24.22 1.54 8.35
CA ALA A 479 23.25 2.15 9.26
C ALA A 479 23.92 2.95 10.40
N TYR A 480 25.02 2.42 10.96
CA TYR A 480 25.81 3.11 11.97
C TYR A 480 26.43 4.41 11.44
N LYS A 481 27.02 4.40 10.23
CA LYS A 481 27.58 5.62 9.61
C LYS A 481 26.53 6.70 9.35
N LEU A 482 25.28 6.30 9.09
CA LEU A 482 24.13 7.20 8.97
C LEU A 482 23.58 7.68 10.32
N SER A 483 24.05 7.14 11.44
CA SER A 483 23.55 7.48 12.78
C SER A 483 24.35 8.60 13.44
N THR A 484 23.74 9.26 14.42
CA THR A 484 24.35 10.31 15.24
C THR A 484 23.82 10.28 16.68
N ASP A 485 24.45 11.07 17.55
CA ASP A 485 24.10 11.18 18.96
C ASP A 485 22.68 11.73 19.16
N ARG A 486 21.94 11.11 20.09
CA ARG A 486 20.64 11.66 20.55
C ARG A 486 20.87 12.81 21.52
N GLU A 487 19.86 13.66 21.71
CA GLU A 487 19.98 14.88 22.55
C GLU A 487 20.51 14.61 23.98
N ASN A 488 20.19 13.45 24.56
CA ASN A 488 20.59 13.05 25.91
C ASN A 488 21.32 11.69 25.95
N GLY A 489 22.12 11.37 24.93
CA GLY A 489 22.89 10.12 24.92
C GLY A 489 23.82 10.01 23.73
N LYS A 490 24.76 9.08 23.83
CA LYS A 490 25.72 8.83 22.76
C LYS A 490 25.29 7.66 21.90
N LEU A 491 25.58 7.75 20.61
CA LEU A 491 25.66 6.59 19.73
C LEU A 491 26.68 5.61 20.37
N PRO A 492 26.32 4.35 20.60
CA PRO A 492 27.25 3.36 21.12
C PRO A 492 28.42 3.13 20.13
N GLU A 493 29.44 2.39 20.56
CA GLU A 493 30.45 1.90 19.63
C GLU A 493 29.81 0.91 18.63
N LEU A 494 30.38 0.81 17.43
CA LEU A 494 29.83 -0.01 16.34
C LEU A 494 29.48 -1.45 16.75
N GLU A 495 30.34 -2.13 17.52
CA GLU A 495 30.08 -3.50 17.97
C GLU A 495 28.81 -3.60 18.83
N ALA A 496 28.60 -2.64 19.74
CA ALA A 496 27.42 -2.62 20.59
C ALA A 496 26.16 -2.26 19.80
N PHE A 497 26.26 -1.31 18.85
CA PHE A 497 25.18 -1.01 17.91
C PHE A 497 24.77 -2.26 17.10
N GLN A 498 25.75 -2.99 16.57
CA GLN A 498 25.49 -4.20 15.79
C GLN A 498 24.81 -5.31 16.60
N ILE A 499 25.22 -5.51 17.86
CA ILE A 499 24.57 -6.48 18.74
C ILE A 499 23.12 -6.07 18.98
N GLU A 500 22.89 -4.80 19.32
CA GLU A 500 21.56 -4.29 19.58
C GLU A 500 20.63 -4.40 18.37
N MET A 501 21.08 -3.98 17.18
CA MET A 501 20.26 -4.05 15.97
C MET A 501 19.94 -5.50 15.55
N LYS A 502 20.82 -6.46 15.84
CA LYS A 502 20.56 -7.90 15.61
C LYS A 502 19.57 -8.50 16.60
N GLU A 503 19.60 -8.03 17.85
CA GLU A 503 18.73 -8.50 18.92
C GLU A 503 17.38 -7.75 18.94
N SER A 504 17.30 -6.62 18.23
CA SER A 504 16.11 -5.80 18.13
C SER A 504 14.95 -6.59 17.55
N ALA A 505 13.77 -6.42 18.15
CA ALA A 505 12.51 -6.91 17.62
C ALA A 505 11.84 -5.91 16.67
N PHE A 506 12.47 -4.74 16.43
CA PHE A 506 11.92 -3.73 15.54
C PHE A 506 12.09 -4.16 14.08
N ASP A 507 10.99 -4.16 13.35
CA ASP A 507 10.90 -4.64 11.98
C ASP A 507 10.50 -3.45 11.09
N PHE A 508 11.45 -2.90 10.33
CA PHE A 508 11.18 -1.77 9.44
C PHE A 508 10.38 -2.20 8.23
N GLN A 509 10.44 -3.47 7.83
CA GLN A 509 9.57 -4.00 6.79
C GLN A 509 8.10 -4.01 7.25
N ALA A 510 7.84 -4.45 8.48
CA ALA A 510 6.51 -4.40 9.07
C ALA A 510 6.02 -2.95 9.21
N LEU A 511 6.87 -2.04 9.72
CA LEU A 511 6.54 -0.62 9.78
C LEU A 511 6.18 -0.08 8.38
N SER A 512 7.00 -0.37 7.37
CA SER A 512 6.77 0.09 6.00
C SER A 512 5.41 -0.34 5.45
N ASN A 513 4.95 -1.54 5.80
CA ASN A 513 3.65 -2.04 5.35
C ASN A 513 2.47 -1.38 6.07
N GLU A 514 2.69 -0.79 7.24
CA GLU A 514 1.63 -0.17 8.05
C GLU A 514 1.54 1.35 7.87
N VAL A 515 2.62 2.00 7.43
CA VAL A 515 2.67 3.44 7.24
C VAL A 515 1.86 3.85 6.03
N THR A 516 0.90 4.75 6.26
CA THR A 516 0.06 5.31 5.19
C THR A 516 0.51 6.71 4.80
N ASN A 517 0.98 7.48 5.76
CA ASN A 517 1.31 8.88 5.59
C ASN A 517 2.50 9.30 6.46
N VAL A 518 3.23 10.31 6.00
CA VAL A 518 4.35 10.89 6.73
C VAL A 518 4.20 12.40 6.84
N ASN A 519 4.31 12.91 8.08
CA ASN A 519 4.44 14.34 8.34
C ASN A 519 5.89 14.66 8.69
N THR A 520 6.44 15.74 8.15
CA THR A 520 7.82 16.16 8.40
C THR A 520 7.84 17.51 9.10
N ASN A 521 8.39 17.52 10.32
CA ASN A 521 8.57 18.72 11.12
C ASN A 521 10.03 19.15 11.13
N TYR A 522 10.26 20.43 10.85
CA TYR A 522 11.58 21.07 10.95
C TYR A 522 11.63 21.87 12.25
N LEU A 523 12.52 21.46 13.15
CA LEU A 523 12.73 22.07 14.46
C LEU A 523 14.11 22.76 14.49
N GLN A 524 14.28 23.72 15.41
CA GLN A 524 15.57 24.40 15.63
C GLN A 524 16.16 24.98 14.32
N ASP A 525 15.37 25.79 13.62
CA ASP A 525 15.73 26.39 12.32
C ASP A 525 16.12 25.36 11.23
N GLY A 526 15.66 24.11 11.37
CA GLY A 526 15.89 23.00 10.44
C GLY A 526 17.05 22.08 10.83
N GLU A 527 17.75 22.34 11.94
CA GLU A 527 18.84 21.48 12.42
C GLU A 527 18.36 20.10 12.91
N VAL A 528 17.10 20.04 13.36
CA VAL A 528 16.45 18.80 13.80
C VAL A 528 15.24 18.55 12.91
N ILE A 529 15.12 17.32 12.42
CA ILE A 529 14.05 16.89 11.53
C ILE A 529 13.33 15.73 12.20
N GLU A 530 12.00 15.80 12.27
CA GLU A 530 11.16 14.72 12.78
C GLU A 530 10.19 14.26 11.69
N HIS A 531 10.36 13.04 11.22
CA HIS A 531 9.36 12.33 10.45
C HIS A 531 8.40 11.63 11.40
N ILE A 532 7.11 11.93 11.28
CA ILE A 532 6.04 11.29 12.03
C ILE A 532 5.33 10.36 11.07
N PHE A 533 5.61 9.08 11.20
CA PHE A 533 4.96 8.04 10.43
C PHE A 533 3.62 7.71 11.07
N MET A 534 2.54 7.88 10.31
CA MET A 534 1.19 7.54 10.74
C MET A 534 0.87 6.14 10.21
N ILE A 535 0.53 5.24 11.13
CA ILE A 535 0.18 3.86 10.77
C ILE A 535 -1.34 3.68 10.71
N GLU A 536 -1.80 2.66 9.98
CA GLU A 536 -3.22 2.42 9.67
C GLU A 536 -4.16 2.48 10.89
N ASN A 537 -3.71 1.98 12.05
CA ASN A 537 -4.49 1.97 13.29
C ASN A 537 -4.64 3.36 13.95
N GLY A 538 -3.89 4.37 13.48
CA GLY A 538 -3.85 5.74 14.01
C GLY A 538 -2.73 6.02 15.01
N ASP A 539 -1.89 5.03 15.34
CA ASP A 539 -0.68 5.27 16.13
C ASP A 539 0.35 6.03 15.28
N MET A 540 1.34 6.60 15.97
CA MET A 540 2.40 7.40 15.35
C MET A 540 3.77 6.91 15.79
N VAL A 541 4.66 6.72 14.82
CA VAL A 541 6.07 6.41 15.05
C VAL A 541 6.90 7.62 14.64
N THR A 542 7.59 8.23 15.60
CA THR A 542 8.49 9.35 15.33
C THR A 542 9.89 8.84 15.04
N PHE A 543 10.42 9.29 13.92
CA PHE A 543 11.77 9.03 13.43
C PHE A 543 12.51 10.37 13.33
N ARG A 544 13.58 10.53 14.10
CA ARG A 544 14.24 11.82 14.30
C ARG A 544 15.64 11.82 13.71
N MET A 545 16.01 12.95 13.12
CA MET A 545 17.29 13.17 12.47
C MET A 545 17.88 14.51 12.91
N LYS A 546 19.19 14.64 12.77
CA LYS A 546 19.95 15.88 12.98
C LYS A 546 20.84 16.15 11.79
N LEU A 547 21.01 17.44 11.47
CA LEU A 547 22.01 17.86 10.51
C LEU A 547 23.40 17.86 11.16
N GLU A 548 24.28 16.98 10.69
CA GLU A 548 25.70 16.96 11.07
C GLU A 548 26.53 17.48 9.88
N ASN A 549 27.16 18.65 10.03
CA ASN A 549 27.85 19.36 8.95
C ASN A 549 26.97 19.63 7.72
N GLY A 550 25.67 19.84 7.93
CA GLY A 550 24.69 20.10 6.86
C GLY A 550 24.08 18.84 6.22
N TYR A 551 24.40 17.65 6.73
CA TYR A 551 23.87 16.38 6.22
C TYR A 551 22.96 15.71 7.24
N PRO A 552 21.78 15.21 6.84
CA PRO A 552 20.89 14.55 7.78
C PRO A 552 21.48 13.20 8.21
N LYS A 553 21.46 12.95 9.52
CA LYS A 553 21.84 11.68 10.15
C LYS A 553 20.78 11.27 11.18
N ILE A 554 20.56 9.98 11.32
CA ILE A 554 19.52 9.40 12.17
C ILE A 554 19.93 9.54 13.63
N GLU A 555 19.08 10.15 14.46
CA GLU A 555 19.31 10.12 15.91
C GLU A 555 19.18 8.68 16.40
N TYR A 556 20.26 8.14 16.98
CA TYR A 556 20.22 6.80 17.52
C TYR A 556 19.22 6.69 18.68
N LYS A 557 18.27 5.76 18.53
CA LYS A 557 17.30 5.40 19.54
C LYS A 557 17.54 3.93 19.90
N PRO A 558 17.82 3.62 21.19
CA PRO A 558 17.93 2.24 21.63
C PRO A 558 16.63 1.50 21.29
N LEU A 559 16.74 0.38 20.58
CA LEU A 559 15.58 -0.42 20.15
C LEU A 559 15.22 -1.54 21.14
#